data_AF-A0A505ISC4-F1
#
_entry.id   AF-A0A505ISC4-F1
#
_cell.length_a   1.000
_cell.length_b   1.000
_cell.length_c   1.000
_cell.angle_alpha   90.00
_cell.angle_beta   90.00
_cell.angle_gamma   90.00
#
_symmetry.space_group_name_H-M   'P 1'
#
loop_
_entity.id
_entity.type
_entity.pdbx_description
1 polymer ?
#
loop_
_entity_poly.entity_id
_entity_poly.type
_entity_poly.pdbx_seq_one_letter_code
_entity_poly.pdbx_strand_id
1 'polypeptide(L)'
;MSKKNAIKFLGFLVNDQSIAVDYFGIERGLSANKKVLKKVLPTLSDNDRNVASYVAEVKMNPQSNSQIPPNGMPQMYQLLNKLFNQCVSGDITSEEALSIYKDSFNETIGGGV
;
A
#
# COMPACT_ATOMS: atom_id res chain seq x y z
N MET A 1 -19.87 5.79 16.68
CA MET A 1 -19.61 6.93 15.77
C MET A 1 -20.58 6.84 14.59
N SER A 2 -21.32 7.89 14.23
CA SER A 2 -22.25 7.82 13.09
C SER A 2 -21.49 7.87 11.76
N LYS A 3 -22.00 7.23 10.70
CA LYS A 3 -21.42 7.30 9.33
C LYS A 3 -21.15 8.74 8.90
N LYS A 4 -22.07 9.66 9.24
CA LYS A 4 -21.96 11.10 8.97
C LYS A 4 -20.74 11.74 9.67
N ASN A 5 -20.48 11.41 10.92
CA ASN A 5 -19.34 11.96 11.65
C ASN A 5 -18.01 11.34 11.18
N ALA A 6 -18.02 10.06 10.79
CA ALA A 6 -16.85 9.43 10.17
C ALA A 6 -16.47 10.11 8.85
N ILE A 7 -17.44 10.39 7.97
CA ILE A 7 -17.19 11.09 6.70
C ILE A 7 -16.64 12.50 6.95
N LYS A 8 -17.21 13.25 7.89
CA LYS A 8 -16.69 14.58 8.25
C LYS A 8 -15.26 14.52 8.76
N PHE A 9 -14.95 13.53 9.60
CA PHE A 9 -13.61 13.34 10.14
C PHE A 9 -12.60 12.96 9.04
N LEU A 10 -12.94 12.04 8.14
CA LEU A 10 -12.10 11.73 6.98
C LEU A 10 -11.89 12.96 6.09
N GLY A 11 -12.96 13.72 5.84
CA GLY A 11 -12.91 14.97 5.09
C GLY A 11 -11.96 15.98 5.70
N PHE A 12 -11.97 16.12 7.03
CA PHE A 12 -11.00 16.92 7.77
C PHE A 12 -9.57 16.41 7.59
N LEU A 13 -9.33 15.12 7.81
CA LEU A 13 -7.98 14.53 7.72
C LEU A 13 -7.32 14.71 6.34
N VAL A 14 -8.08 14.60 5.25
CA VAL A 14 -7.49 14.57 3.89
C VAL A 14 -7.55 15.90 3.15
N ASN A 15 -8.37 16.85 3.62
CA ASN A 15 -8.55 18.14 2.93
C ASN A 15 -8.13 19.36 3.76
N ASP A 16 -8.04 19.23 5.08
CA ASP A 16 -7.56 20.33 5.91
C ASP A 16 -6.05 20.52 5.72
N GLN A 17 -5.67 21.72 5.30
CA GLN A 17 -4.28 22.03 4.99
C GLN A 17 -3.43 22.15 6.25
N SER A 18 -4.00 22.60 7.38
CA SER A 18 -3.28 22.73 8.64
C SER A 18 -2.91 21.36 9.19
N ILE A 19 -3.83 20.40 9.10
CA ILE A 19 -3.55 19.01 9.50
C ILE A 19 -2.39 18.40 8.71
N ALA A 20 -2.37 18.63 7.39
CA ALA A 20 -1.31 18.10 6.56
C ALA A 20 0.04 18.82 6.79
N VAL A 21 0.05 20.13 6.99
CA VAL A 21 1.29 20.90 7.19
C VAL A 21 1.86 20.73 8.60
N ASP A 22 1.00 20.82 9.61
CA ASP A 22 1.43 20.94 11.00
C ASP A 22 1.59 19.56 11.68
N TYR A 23 1.01 18.50 11.14
CA TYR A 23 0.99 17.18 11.79
C TYR A 23 1.49 16.02 10.92
N PHE A 24 0.98 15.86 9.70
CA PHE A 24 1.29 14.65 8.92
C PHE A 24 2.41 14.79 7.88
N GLY A 25 2.67 16.00 7.38
CA GLY A 25 3.57 16.23 6.26
C GLY A 25 3.29 15.27 5.11
N ILE A 26 4.27 14.39 4.85
CA ILE A 26 4.18 13.30 3.86
C ILE A 26 4.34 11.91 4.48
N GLU A 27 4.24 11.75 5.80
CA GLU A 27 4.47 10.47 6.49
C GLU A 27 3.53 9.34 6.03
N ARG A 28 2.32 9.70 5.58
CA ARG A 28 1.34 8.76 5.01
C ARG A 28 1.33 8.75 3.48
N GLY A 29 2.46 9.17 2.88
CA GLY A 29 2.62 9.36 1.44
C GLY A 29 2.17 10.73 0.97
N LEU A 30 2.33 10.97 -0.34
CA LEU A 30 1.91 12.22 -0.96
C LEU A 30 0.38 12.30 -1.05
N SER A 31 -0.18 13.40 -0.55
CA SER A 31 -1.63 13.64 -0.62
C SER A 31 -2.14 13.58 -2.07
N ALA A 32 -3.23 12.85 -2.27
CA ALA A 32 -3.95 12.86 -3.54
C ALA A 32 -4.64 14.20 -3.82
N ASN A 33 -4.93 14.99 -2.77
CA ASN A 33 -5.47 16.32 -2.93
C ASN A 33 -4.37 17.31 -3.30
N LYS A 34 -4.35 17.72 -4.57
CA LYS A 34 -3.33 18.63 -5.13
C LYS A 34 -3.21 19.96 -4.39
N LYS A 35 -4.30 20.48 -3.79
CA LYS A 35 -4.26 21.74 -3.02
C LYS A 35 -3.48 21.57 -1.72
N VAL A 36 -3.73 20.47 -1.01
CA VAL A 36 -3.01 20.11 0.21
C VAL A 36 -1.54 19.84 -0.12
N LEU A 37 -1.27 19.02 -1.14
CA LEU A 37 0.09 18.70 -1.57
C LEU A 37 0.91 19.97 -1.89
N LYS A 38 0.35 20.91 -2.65
CA LYS A 38 1.01 22.19 -2.98
C LYS A 38 1.37 23.01 -1.73
N LYS A 39 0.59 22.90 -0.66
CA LYS A 39 0.82 23.63 0.59
C LYS A 39 1.88 22.95 1.47
N VAL A 40 1.95 21.61 1.44
CA VAL A 40 2.90 20.81 2.22
C VAL A 40 4.30 20.83 1.61
N LEU A 41 4.45 20.73 0.28
CA LEU A 41 5.77 20.62 -0.36
C LEU A 41 6.81 21.68 0.07
N PRO A 42 6.45 22.97 0.23
CA PRO A 42 7.41 23.99 0.66
C PRO A 42 7.83 23.88 2.13
N THR A 43 7.04 23.20 2.97
CA THR A 43 7.32 23.05 4.41
C THR A 43 8.12 21.79 4.72
N LEU A 44 8.41 20.97 3.71
CA LEU A 44 9.16 19.73 3.86
C LEU A 44 10.63 20.00 4.17
N SER A 45 11.17 19.16 5.06
CA SER A 45 12.61 19.00 5.24
C SER A 45 13.28 18.55 3.94
N ASP A 46 14.60 18.68 3.84
CA ASP A 46 15.32 18.24 2.64
C ASP A 46 15.19 16.73 2.40
N ASN A 47 15.17 15.92 3.47
CA ASN A 47 14.93 14.47 3.37
C ASN A 47 13.53 14.17 2.83
N ASP A 48 12.50 14.81 3.37
CA ASP A 48 11.13 14.60 2.90
C ASP A 48 10.93 15.09 1.47
N ARG A 49 11.63 16.16 1.08
CA ARG A 49 11.61 16.65 -0.30
C ARG A 49 12.21 15.62 -1.26
N ASN A 50 13.28 14.92 -0.86
CA ASN A 50 13.87 13.83 -1.66
C ASN A 50 12.89 12.66 -1.83
N VAL A 51 12.20 12.26 -0.75
CA VAL A 51 11.15 11.24 -0.81
C VAL A 51 10.02 11.68 -1.74
N ALA A 52 9.56 12.93 -1.64
CA ALA A 52 8.51 13.47 -2.50
C ALA A 52 8.91 13.47 -3.98
N SER A 53 10.14 13.87 -4.30
CA SER A 53 10.69 13.83 -5.66
C SER A 53 10.74 12.42 -6.22
N TYR A 54 11.24 11.45 -5.43
CA TYR A 54 11.30 10.04 -5.85
C TYR A 54 9.90 9.47 -6.16
N VAL A 55 8.92 9.72 -5.29
CA VAL A 55 7.54 9.25 -5.51
C VAL A 55 6.93 9.89 -6.76
N ALA A 56 7.25 11.16 -7.05
CA ALA A 56 6.79 11.83 -8.26
C ALA A 56 7.38 11.19 -9.52
N GLU A 57 8.66 10.83 -9.50
CA GLU A 57 9.37 10.17 -10.60
C GLU A 57 8.82 8.76 -10.88
N VAL A 58 8.66 7.92 -9.85
CA VAL A 58 8.12 6.55 -10.00
C VAL A 58 6.70 6.54 -10.58
N LYS A 59 5.87 7.52 -10.20
CA LYS A 59 4.49 7.64 -10.73
C LYS A 59 4.43 7.98 -12.22
N MET A 60 5.53 8.44 -12.83
CA MET A 60 5.58 8.69 -14.28
C MET A 60 5.69 7.41 -15.11
N ASN A 61 5.89 6.24 -14.46
CA ASN A 61 5.95 4.94 -15.12
C ASN A 61 4.91 3.95 -14.56
N PRO A 62 3.61 4.23 -14.69
CA PRO A 62 2.57 3.42 -14.06
C PRO A 62 2.38 2.11 -14.82
N GLN A 63 2.88 0.99 -14.30
CA GLN A 63 2.21 -0.29 -14.55
C GLN A 63 0.85 -0.23 -13.82
N SER A 64 -0.17 0.25 -14.54
CA SER A 64 -1.45 0.70 -14.00
C SER A 64 -2.40 -0.45 -13.66
N ASN A 65 -1.99 -1.42 -12.86
CA ASN A 65 -2.89 -2.50 -12.46
C ASN A 65 -2.95 -2.59 -10.93
N SER A 66 -3.31 -1.49 -10.25
CA SER A 66 -3.84 -1.58 -8.88
C SER A 66 -5.25 -2.19 -8.94
N GLN A 67 -5.32 -3.48 -9.28
CA GLN A 67 -6.52 -4.26 -9.06
C GLN A 67 -6.73 -4.37 -7.55
N ILE A 68 -7.98 -4.19 -7.10
CA ILE A 68 -8.34 -4.53 -5.73
C ILE A 68 -7.95 -6.01 -5.56
N PRO A 69 -7.08 -6.34 -4.58
CA PRO A 69 -6.66 -7.71 -4.39
C PRO A 69 -7.90 -8.60 -4.24
N PRO A 70 -7.98 -9.74 -4.94
CA PRO A 70 -9.13 -10.64 -4.78
C PRO A 70 -9.27 -11.09 -3.33
N ASN A 71 -10.49 -11.51 -2.98
CA ASN A 71 -10.74 -12.14 -1.70
C ASN A 71 -9.77 -13.32 -1.50
N GLY A 72 -9.24 -13.48 -0.29
CA GLY A 72 -8.24 -14.53 -0.02
C GLY A 72 -6.78 -14.13 -0.24
N MET A 73 -6.50 -12.98 -0.87
CA MET A 73 -5.11 -12.51 -1.02
C MET A 73 -4.32 -12.32 0.28
N PRO A 74 -4.90 -11.82 1.39
CA PRO A 74 -4.19 -11.73 2.66
C PRO A 74 -3.63 -13.08 3.14
N GLN A 75 -4.38 -14.16 2.94
CA GLN A 75 -3.97 -15.53 3.28
C GLN A 75 -2.84 -16.00 2.36
N MET A 76 -2.90 -15.67 1.07
CA MET A 76 -1.82 -15.98 0.13
C MET A 76 -0.51 -15.28 0.49
N TYR A 77 -0.53 -14.02 0.96
CA TYR A 77 0.68 -13.36 1.45
C TYR A 77 1.28 -14.04 2.68
N GLN A 78 0.44 -14.52 3.60
CA GLN A 78 0.92 -15.28 4.76
C GLN A 78 1.55 -16.61 4.35
N LEU A 79 0.92 -17.32 3.41
CA LEU A 79 1.46 -18.56 2.85
C LEU A 79 2.81 -18.31 2.15
N LEU A 80 2.91 -17.27 1.32
CA LEU A 80 4.14 -16.91 0.64
C LEU A 80 5.29 -16.68 1.63
N ASN A 81 5.03 -15.91 2.70
CA ASN A 81 6.04 -15.65 3.73
C ASN A 81 6.47 -16.94 4.45
N LYS A 82 5.52 -17.84 4.73
CA LYS A 82 5.85 -19.14 5.33
C LYS A 82 6.73 -19.98 4.41
N LEU A 83 6.34 -20.12 3.14
CA LEU A 83 7.09 -20.91 2.15
C LEU A 83 8.46 -20.32 1.88
N PHE A 84 8.57 -18.98 1.79
CA PHE A 84 9.84 -18.28 1.68
C PHE A 84 10.79 -18.64 2.84
N ASN A 85 10.29 -18.61 4.08
CA ASN A 85 11.10 -18.97 5.24
C ASN A 85 11.54 -20.44 5.20
N GLN A 86 10.68 -21.35 4.72
CA GLN A 86 11.01 -22.77 4.57
C GLN A 86 12.03 -23.04 3.45
N CYS A 87 12.00 -22.25 2.37
CA CYS A 87 13.04 -22.29 1.34
C CYS A 87 14.39 -21.79 1.87
N VAL A 88 14.38 -20.68 2.62
CA VAL A 88 15.61 -20.09 3.17
C VAL A 88 16.23 -20.96 4.26
N SER A 89 15.43 -21.68 5.05
CA SER A 89 15.93 -22.68 6.03
C SER A 89 16.41 -23.97 5.38
N GLY A 90 16.06 -24.21 4.10
CA GLY A 90 16.40 -25.44 3.38
C GLY A 90 15.46 -26.62 3.67
N ASP A 91 14.30 -26.37 4.30
CA ASP A 91 13.31 -27.41 4.60
C ASP A 91 12.58 -27.89 3.34
N ILE A 92 12.41 -27.00 2.35
CA ILE A 92 11.84 -27.28 1.02
C ILE A 92 12.61 -26.52 -0.05
N THR A 93 12.54 -27.01 -1.29
CA THR A 93 13.07 -26.34 -2.48
C THR A 93 12.14 -25.23 -2.98
N SER A 94 12.65 -24.35 -3.85
CA SER A 94 11.83 -23.33 -4.52
C SER A 94 10.72 -23.93 -5.39
N GLU A 95 10.98 -25.09 -6.00
CA GLU A 95 10.07 -25.81 -6.86
C GLU A 95 8.90 -26.40 -6.05
N GLU A 96 9.19 -26.98 -4.89
CA GLU A 96 8.18 -27.49 -3.96
C GLU A 96 7.31 -26.36 -3.41
N ALA A 97 7.93 -25.25 -2.99
CA ALA A 97 7.20 -24.06 -2.55
C ALA A 97 6.28 -23.50 -3.65
N LEU A 98 6.75 -23.46 -4.90
CA LEU A 98 5.93 -23.02 -6.03
C LEU A 98 4.72 -23.94 -6.25
N SER A 99 4.90 -25.26 -6.15
CA SER A 99 3.80 -26.21 -6.27
C SER A 99 2.74 -25.97 -5.20
N ILE A 100 3.16 -25.93 -3.93
CA ILE A 100 2.26 -25.71 -2.79
C ILE A 100 1.50 -24.38 -2.93
N TYR A 101 2.20 -23.31 -3.32
CA TYR A 101 1.59 -21.99 -3.49
C TYR A 101 0.53 -21.99 -4.60
N LYS A 102 0.79 -22.63 -5.74
CA LYS A 102 -0.16 -22.72 -6.86
C LYS A 102 -1.43 -23.49 -6.47
N ASP A 103 -1.27 -24.61 -5.78
CA ASP A 103 -2.40 -25.43 -5.35
C ASP A 103 -3.30 -24.63 -4.39
N SER A 104 -2.68 -23.99 -3.37
CA SER A 104 -3.40 -23.14 -2.43
C SER A 104 -4.03 -21.90 -3.07
N PHE A 105 -3.39 -21.32 -4.10
CA PHE A 105 -3.94 -20.17 -4.83
C PHE A 105 -5.23 -20.54 -5.55
N ASN A 106 -5.25 -21.70 -6.23
CA ASN A 106 -6.45 -22.17 -6.93
C ASN A 106 -7.61 -22.46 -5.96
N GLU A 107 -7.31 -23.00 -4.78
CA GLU A 107 -8.34 -23.25 -3.75
C GLU A 107 -8.86 -21.97 -3.11
N THR A 108 -7.97 -21.02 -2.78
CA THR A 108 -8.29 -19.83 -1.99
C THR A 108 -8.87 -18.70 -2.84
N ILE A 109 -8.40 -18.56 -4.07
CA ILE A 109 -8.74 -17.45 -4.98
C ILE A 109 -9.46 -17.98 -6.23
N GLY A 110 -9.07 -19.14 -6.75
CA GLY A 110 -9.68 -19.77 -7.93
C GLY A 110 -11.06 -20.41 -7.68
N GLY A 111 -11.46 -20.64 -6.43
CA GLY A 111 -12.77 -21.21 -6.05
C GLY A 111 -13.98 -20.26 -6.17
N GLY A 112 -13.80 -19.08 -6.77
CA GLY A 112 -14.86 -18.10 -7.01
C GLY A 112 -15.31 -18.08 -8.47
N VAL A 113 -16.06 -19.10 -8.90
CA VAL A 113 -16.99 -19.04 -10.04
C VAL A 113 -18.39 -19.31 -9.52
#